data_AF-A0A6P7GUC5-F1
#
_entry.id   AF-A0A6P7GUC5-F1
#
_cell.length_a   1.000
_cell.length_b   1.000
_cell.length_c   1.000
_cell.angle_alpha   90.00
_cell.angle_beta   90.00
_cell.angle_gamma   90.00
#
_symmetry.space_group_name_H-M   'P 1'
#
loop_
_entity.id
_entity.type
_entity.pdbx_description
1 polymer ?
#
loop_
_entity_poly.entity_id
_entity_poly.type
_entity_poly.pdbx_seq_one_letter_code
_entity_poly.pdbx_strand_id
1 'polypeptide(L)'
;MRQELVLIREKDDIDAIIATDETEKPKIEINKLYWNVPHILPNISEQLRLNKIVRSNTELPIKFRSWELIEYPTLNNSTRHTWPVNTTTKLESPRHIVVAFHDGRKGKMLKDMSKFDHCNLTNIRMFLNSERYPYQDLNLDFDSNRFATLYEMFANFQESYYHLQTNQS
;
A
#
# COMPACT_ATOMS: atom_id res chain seq x y z
N MET A 1 4.38 23.01 14.45
CA MET A 1 3.94 21.65 14.07
C MET A 1 5.07 20.71 14.44
N ARG A 2 4.85 19.76 15.36
CA ARG A 2 5.86 18.75 15.72
C ARG A 2 5.85 17.68 14.63
N GLN A 3 7.00 17.41 14.03
CA GLN A 3 7.18 16.31 13.09
C GLN A 3 7.84 15.16 13.85
N GLU A 4 7.33 13.95 13.67
CA GLU A 4 7.82 12.74 14.32
C GLU A 4 7.94 11.63 13.28
N LEU A 5 9.06 10.90 13.33
CA LEU A 5 9.31 9.70 12.52
C LEU A 5 9.41 8.52 13.47
N VAL A 6 8.45 7.60 13.37
CA VAL A 6 8.43 6.36 14.14
C VAL A 6 8.83 5.22 13.22
N LEU A 7 9.81 4.41 13.63
CA LEU A 7 10.23 3.22 12.91
C LEU A 7 9.93 2.00 13.77
N ILE A 8 9.28 1.03 13.16
CA ILE A 8 8.93 -0.24 13.79
C ILE A 8 9.74 -1.31 13.05
N ARG A 9 10.52 -2.07 13.80
CA ARG A 9 11.35 -3.17 13.29
C ARG A 9 10.99 -4.42 14.08
N GLU A 10 10.88 -5.54 13.39
CA GLU A 10 10.74 -6.85 14.01
C GLU A 10 12.00 -7.23 14.80
N LYS A 11 11.87 -8.26 15.64
CA LYS A 11 12.98 -8.72 16.49
C LYS A 11 14.16 -9.27 15.69
N ASP A 12 13.88 -9.86 14.53
CA ASP A 12 14.85 -10.49 13.66
C ASP A 12 14.80 -9.93 12.24
N ASP A 13 15.84 -10.23 11.46
CA ASP A 13 16.03 -9.74 10.09
C ASP A 13 15.68 -10.79 9.04
N ILE A 14 15.06 -11.90 9.45
CA ILE A 14 14.83 -13.07 8.59
C ILE A 14 14.01 -12.70 7.36
N ASP A 15 13.00 -11.86 7.55
CA ASP A 15 12.09 -11.41 6.48
C ASP A 15 12.67 -10.27 5.62
N ALA A 16 13.81 -9.70 5.99
CA ALA A 16 14.43 -8.58 5.30
C ALA A 16 15.53 -9.00 4.30
N ILE A 17 15.90 -10.28 4.29
CA ILE A 17 17.02 -10.82 3.52
C ILE A 17 16.62 -12.10 2.79
N ILE A 18 17.33 -12.39 1.71
CA ILE A 18 17.19 -13.64 0.96
C ILE A 18 18.58 -14.29 0.98
N ALA A 19 18.66 -15.46 1.59
CA ALA A 19 19.88 -16.26 1.64
C ALA A 19 19.79 -17.45 0.67
N THR A 20 20.95 -17.97 0.26
CA THR A 20 21.01 -19.21 -0.53
C THR A 20 21.17 -20.45 0.34
N ASP A 21 21.60 -20.28 1.60
CA ASP A 21 21.79 -21.33 2.60
C ASP A 21 21.00 -20.96 3.87
N GLU A 22 20.32 -21.93 4.49
CA GLU A 22 19.57 -21.77 5.74
C GLU A 22 20.47 -21.67 6.98
N THR A 23 21.74 -22.07 6.87
CA THR A 23 22.69 -22.04 7.98
C THR A 23 23.29 -20.66 8.20
N GLU A 24 23.28 -19.80 7.18
CA GLU A 24 23.69 -18.42 7.31
C GLU A 24 22.65 -17.64 8.12
N LYS A 25 23.12 -16.80 9.04
CA LYS A 25 22.26 -15.88 9.82
C LYS A 25 22.70 -14.45 9.55
N PRO A 26 22.38 -13.89 8.37
CA PRO A 26 22.77 -12.53 8.06
C PRO A 26 21.98 -11.59 8.96
N LYS A 27 22.62 -10.47 9.31
CA LYS A 27 22.07 -9.45 10.21
C LYS A 27 22.25 -8.09 9.56
N ILE A 28 21.20 -7.27 9.63
CA ILE A 28 21.22 -5.91 9.08
C ILE A 28 21.58 -4.94 10.20
N GLU A 29 22.70 -4.24 10.03
CA GLU A 29 23.13 -3.19 10.97
C GLU A 29 22.91 -1.81 10.34
N ILE A 30 21.95 -1.06 10.89
CA ILE A 30 21.63 0.30 10.46
C ILE A 30 22.53 1.26 11.25
N ASN A 31 23.64 1.68 10.65
CA ASN A 31 24.61 2.55 11.32
C ASN A 31 24.17 4.02 11.38
N LYS A 32 23.52 4.50 10.32
CA LYS A 32 23.05 5.89 10.19
C LYS A 32 21.76 5.94 9.41
N LEU A 33 20.85 6.81 9.85
CA LEU A 33 19.61 7.10 9.16
C LEU A 33 19.48 8.62 9.01
N TYR A 34 19.22 9.06 7.78
CA TYR A 34 18.98 10.47 7.47
C TYR A 34 17.56 10.63 6.93
N TRP A 35 16.79 11.53 7.52
CA TRP A 35 15.47 11.89 7.01
C TRP A 35 15.58 13.16 6.15
N ASN A 36 15.60 12.98 4.83
CA ASN A 36 15.67 14.08 3.88
C ASN A 36 14.27 14.59 3.57
N VAL A 37 13.90 15.73 4.17
CA VAL A 37 12.65 16.42 3.88
C VAL A 37 12.93 17.55 2.87
N PRO A 38 12.43 17.47 1.63
CA PRO A 38 12.64 18.53 0.65
C PRO A 38 11.91 19.80 1.09
N HIS A 39 12.66 20.91 1.17
CA HIS A 39 12.09 22.23 1.39
C HIS A 39 11.83 22.89 0.04
N ILE A 40 10.56 23.06 -0.30
CA ILE A 40 10.15 23.75 -1.53
C ILE A 40 9.99 25.23 -1.18
N LEU A 41 10.83 26.08 -1.78
CA LEU A 41 10.71 27.53 -1.68
C LEU A 41 10.03 28.06 -2.95
N PRO A 42 8.88 28.76 -2.84
CA PRO A 42 8.23 29.35 -3.99
C PRO A 42 9.07 30.49 -4.57
N ASN A 43 8.99 30.69 -5.89
CA ASN A 43 9.54 31.89 -6.51
C ASN A 43 8.77 33.15 -6.02
N ILE A 44 9.31 34.35 -6.25
CA ILE A 44 8.71 35.61 -5.75
C ILE A 44 7.26 35.78 -6.24
N SER A 45 6.96 35.40 -7.50
CA SER A 45 5.61 35.53 -8.07
C SER A 45 4.60 34.63 -7.36
N GLU A 46 4.96 33.36 -7.14
CA GLU A 46 4.16 32.38 -6.42
C GLU A 46 4.08 32.70 -4.93
N GLN A 47 5.13 33.26 -4.34
CA GLN A 47 5.11 33.73 -2.96
C GLN A 47 4.11 34.87 -2.77
N LEU A 48 4.04 35.82 -3.70
CA LEU A 48 3.02 36.89 -3.68
C LEU A 48 1.60 36.33 -3.82
N ARG A 49 1.40 35.34 -4.68
CA ARG A 49 0.11 34.63 -4.83
C ARG A 49 -0.29 33.92 -3.53
N LEU A 50 0.61 33.13 -2.95
CA LEU A 50 0.39 32.45 -1.68
C LEU A 50 0.09 33.44 -0.56
N ASN A 51 0.85 34.53 -0.46
CA ASN A 51 0.61 35.58 0.54
C ASN A 51 -0.77 36.23 0.37
N LYS A 52 -1.28 36.39 -0.86
CA LYS A 52 -2.63 36.92 -1.09
C LYS A 52 -3.69 35.95 -0.58
N ILE A 53 -3.51 34.64 -0.81
CA ILE A 53 -4.42 33.59 -0.32
C ILE A 53 -4.39 33.51 1.22
N VAL A 54 -3.20 33.59 1.82
CA VAL A 54 -3.07 33.63 3.28
C VAL A 54 -3.77 34.86 3.86
N ARG A 55 -3.62 36.03 3.22
CA ARG A 55 -4.29 37.27 3.64
C ARG A 55 -5.81 37.26 3.46
N SER A 56 -6.32 36.54 2.46
CA SER A 56 -7.77 36.40 2.28
C SER A 56 -8.42 35.48 3.30
N ASN A 57 -7.63 34.90 4.22
CA ASN A 57 -8.08 34.03 5.32
C ASN A 57 -9.06 32.94 4.85
N THR A 58 -8.81 32.42 3.64
CA THR A 58 -9.70 31.46 2.98
C THR A 58 -9.22 30.05 3.34
N GLU A 59 -10.15 29.17 3.68
CA GLU A 59 -9.80 27.78 3.97
C GLU A 59 -9.23 27.11 2.71
N LEU A 60 -8.03 26.56 2.84
CA LEU A 60 -7.36 25.82 1.77
C LEU A 60 -7.53 24.32 2.02
N PRO A 61 -8.33 23.61 1.20
CA PRO A 61 -8.43 22.16 1.31
C PRO A 61 -7.12 21.51 0.85
N ILE A 62 -6.27 21.13 1.79
CA ILE A 62 -5.05 20.36 1.52
C ILE A 62 -5.41 18.88 1.51
N LYS A 63 -5.40 18.26 0.33
CA LYS A 63 -5.61 16.82 0.18
C LYS A 63 -4.28 16.09 0.38
N PHE A 64 -4.24 15.17 1.33
CA PHE A 64 -3.14 14.23 1.50
C PHE A 64 -3.65 12.80 1.37
N ARG A 65 -2.73 11.87 1.14
CA ARG A 65 -3.02 10.43 1.14
C ARG A 65 -2.43 9.84 2.41
N SER A 66 -3.18 8.98 3.07
CA SER A 66 -2.71 8.11 4.15
C SER A 66 -2.76 6.66 3.67
N TRP A 67 -1.97 5.82 4.33
CA TRP A 67 -1.93 4.38 4.10
C TRP A 67 -2.09 3.68 5.44
N GLU A 68 -2.89 2.62 5.48
CA GLU A 68 -3.05 1.73 6.62
C GLU A 68 -2.74 0.30 6.15
N LEU A 69 -1.83 -0.38 6.86
CA LEU A 69 -1.48 -1.77 6.60
C LEU A 69 -2.13 -2.65 7.65
N ILE A 70 -2.83 -3.69 7.20
CA ILE A 70 -3.46 -4.68 8.08
C ILE A 70 -2.89 -6.04 7.69
N GLU A 71 -2.15 -6.64 8.60
CA GLU A 71 -1.52 -7.94 8.40
C GLU A 71 -2.23 -9.02 9.21
N TYR A 72 -2.54 -10.14 8.55
CA TYR A 72 -2.98 -11.37 9.20
C TYR A 72 -1.87 -12.41 9.10
N PRO A 73 -1.06 -12.61 10.16
CA PRO A 73 0.11 -13.50 10.08
C PRO A 73 -0.27 -14.97 9.86
N THR A 74 -1.47 -15.36 10.29
CA THR A 74 -2.06 -16.66 10.02
C THR A 74 -3.52 -16.46 9.63
N LEU A 75 -3.87 -16.87 8.41
CA LEU A 75 -5.26 -16.97 7.99
C LEU A 75 -5.88 -18.20 8.67
N ASN A 76 -6.98 -18.00 9.38
CA ASN A 76 -7.81 -19.10 9.83
C ASN A 76 -8.50 -19.76 8.62
N ASN A 77 -9.14 -20.92 8.80
CA ASN A 77 -9.88 -21.61 7.72
C ASN A 77 -11.17 -20.87 7.30
N SER A 78 -11.28 -19.57 7.56
CA SER A 78 -12.40 -18.73 7.14
C SER A 78 -12.15 -18.17 5.75
N THR A 79 -13.22 -17.98 4.98
CA THR A 79 -13.22 -17.24 3.72
C THR A 79 -13.70 -15.80 3.89
N ARG A 80 -13.97 -15.38 5.13
CA ARG A 80 -14.44 -14.04 5.48
C ARG A 80 -13.60 -13.46 6.61
N HIS A 81 -13.12 -12.24 6.38
CA HIS A 81 -12.40 -11.45 7.36
C HIS A 81 -13.04 -10.07 7.43
N THR A 82 -13.13 -9.53 8.64
CA THR A 82 -13.63 -8.19 8.91
C THR A 82 -12.56 -7.47 9.70
N TRP A 83 -12.19 -6.28 9.24
CA TRP A 83 -11.33 -5.36 9.95
C TRP A 83 -11.97 -3.99 10.01
N PRO A 84 -11.76 -3.23 11.10
CA PRO A 84 -12.13 -1.83 11.13
C PRO A 84 -11.22 -1.04 10.18
N VAL A 85 -11.81 -0.11 9.43
CA VAL A 85 -11.07 0.89 8.67
C VAL A 85 -11.14 2.19 9.47
N ASN A 86 -10.01 2.65 9.99
CA ASN A 86 -9.97 3.83 10.85
C ASN A 86 -9.94 5.10 9.98
N THR A 87 -11.11 5.66 9.69
CA THR A 87 -11.20 6.98 9.03
C THR A 87 -11.12 8.05 10.11
N THR A 88 -10.05 8.85 10.13
CA THR A 88 -9.78 9.89 11.15
C THR A 88 -10.92 10.92 11.21
N THR A 89 -11.61 11.09 10.08
CA THR A 89 -12.78 11.95 9.92
C THR A 89 -13.84 11.25 9.08
N LYS A 90 -15.13 11.58 9.25
CA LYS A 90 -16.24 11.12 8.38
C LYS A 90 -16.10 11.55 6.91
N LEU A 91 -15.03 12.25 6.54
CA LEU A 91 -14.72 12.73 5.19
C LEU A 91 -13.69 11.86 4.45
N GLU A 92 -12.99 10.97 5.16
CA GLU A 92 -12.01 10.08 4.55
C GLU A 92 -12.72 8.82 4.04
N SER A 93 -12.67 8.56 2.74
CA SER A 93 -13.12 7.30 2.14
C SER A 93 -11.92 6.55 1.58
N PRO A 94 -11.80 5.22 1.80
CA PRO A 94 -10.77 4.42 1.17
C PRO A 94 -10.89 4.52 -0.34
N ARG A 95 -9.84 5.01 -1.00
CA ARG A 95 -9.84 5.16 -2.46
C ARG A 95 -9.36 3.90 -3.17
N HIS A 96 -8.42 3.20 -2.55
CA HIS A 96 -7.79 2.01 -3.11
C HIS A 96 -7.59 0.99 -1.99
N ILE A 97 -7.80 -0.27 -2.30
CA ILE A 97 -7.53 -1.37 -1.38
C ILE A 97 -6.75 -2.43 -2.15
N VAL A 98 -5.58 -2.76 -1.63
CA VAL A 98 -4.70 -3.76 -2.21
C VAL A 98 -4.70 -4.96 -1.28
N VAL A 99 -5.03 -6.12 -1.81
CA VAL A 99 -4.97 -7.39 -1.09
C VAL A 99 -3.87 -8.22 -1.70
N ALA A 100 -3.00 -8.76 -0.86
CA ALA A 100 -1.88 -9.58 -1.27
C ALA A 100 -1.73 -10.75 -0.31
N PHE A 101 -1.22 -11.87 -0.83
CA PHE A 101 -1.09 -13.11 -0.07
C PHE A 101 0.36 -13.59 -0.10
N HIS A 102 0.76 -14.26 0.98
CA HIS A 102 2.01 -15.00 1.09
C HIS A 102 1.70 -16.45 1.45
N ASP A 103 2.38 -17.40 0.81
CA ASP A 103 2.31 -18.83 1.14
C ASP A 103 3.61 -19.31 1.78
N GLY A 104 3.57 -19.37 3.11
CA GLY A 104 4.65 -19.94 3.94
C GLY A 104 6.01 -19.31 3.62
N ARG A 105 6.06 -17.97 3.50
CA ARG A 105 7.27 -17.16 3.28
C ARG A 105 7.82 -16.55 4.56
N LYS A 106 6.92 -16.10 5.45
CA LYS A 106 7.27 -15.47 6.72
C LYS A 106 8.19 -16.38 7.55
N GLY A 107 9.30 -15.83 8.02
CA GLY A 107 10.31 -16.54 8.80
C GLY A 107 11.17 -17.52 8.00
N LYS A 108 11.16 -17.49 6.66
CA LYS A 108 11.98 -18.37 5.81
C LYS A 108 13.00 -17.59 5.00
N MET A 109 14.28 -17.70 5.36
CA MET A 109 15.38 -17.00 4.66
C MET A 109 15.55 -17.39 3.19
N LEU A 110 15.15 -18.60 2.79
CA LEU A 110 15.23 -19.04 1.39
C LEU A 110 14.12 -18.47 0.51
N LYS A 111 13.09 -17.84 1.09
CA LYS A 111 11.94 -17.32 0.34
C LYS A 111 11.91 -15.79 0.39
N ASP A 112 11.82 -15.21 -0.79
CA ASP A 112 11.67 -13.76 -0.96
C ASP A 112 10.31 -13.25 -0.44
N MET A 113 10.34 -12.39 0.57
CA MET A 113 9.17 -11.72 1.16
C MET A 113 8.61 -10.58 0.31
N SER A 114 9.32 -10.12 -0.71
CA SER A 114 8.83 -9.11 -1.66
C SER A 114 7.90 -9.70 -2.73
N LYS A 115 7.79 -11.04 -2.80
CA LYS A 115 6.95 -11.74 -3.78
C LYS A 115 5.65 -12.19 -3.14
N PHE A 116 4.57 -11.89 -3.84
CA PHE A 116 3.22 -12.30 -3.47
C PHE A 116 2.81 -13.55 -4.25
N ASP A 117 2.01 -14.39 -3.61
CA ASP A 117 1.49 -15.62 -4.18
C ASP A 117 0.03 -15.44 -4.62
N HIS A 118 -0.37 -16.13 -5.68
CA HIS A 118 -1.75 -16.10 -6.16
C HIS A 118 -2.69 -16.99 -5.35
N CYS A 119 -2.15 -17.94 -4.57
CA CYS A 119 -2.89 -18.84 -3.67
C CYS A 119 -4.11 -19.55 -4.30
N ASN A 120 -4.04 -19.86 -5.60
CA ASN A 120 -5.16 -20.42 -6.39
C ASN A 120 -6.49 -19.65 -6.19
N LEU A 121 -6.38 -18.32 -6.02
CA LEU A 121 -7.51 -17.45 -5.81
C LEU A 121 -8.43 -17.50 -7.05
N THR A 122 -9.69 -17.86 -6.85
CA THR A 122 -10.70 -17.82 -7.92
C THR A 122 -11.50 -16.53 -7.87
N ASN A 123 -11.81 -16.04 -6.67
CA ASN A 123 -12.61 -14.85 -6.46
C ASN A 123 -12.18 -14.15 -5.18
N ILE A 124 -12.07 -12.82 -5.25
CA ILE A 124 -11.99 -11.95 -4.08
C ILE A 124 -13.08 -10.89 -4.18
N ARG A 125 -13.74 -10.64 -3.04
CA ARG A 125 -14.72 -9.56 -2.92
C ARG A 125 -14.59 -8.91 -1.56
N MET A 126 -14.82 -7.61 -1.54
CA MET A 126 -14.80 -6.75 -0.39
C MET A 126 -16.16 -6.10 -0.24
N PHE A 127 -16.61 -5.97 1.00
CA PHE A 127 -17.81 -5.22 1.34
C PHE A 127 -17.39 -3.98 2.12
N LEU A 128 -17.60 -2.81 1.53
CA LEU A 128 -17.45 -1.54 2.21
C LEU A 128 -18.86 -1.06 2.57
N ASN A 129 -19.19 -1.10 3.86
CA ASN A 129 -20.57 -0.95 4.33
C ASN A 129 -21.50 -1.95 3.60
N SER A 130 -22.46 -1.45 2.82
CA SER A 130 -23.42 -2.27 2.07
C SER A 130 -23.05 -2.46 0.59
N GLU A 131 -21.90 -1.92 0.15
CA GLU A 131 -21.47 -1.97 -1.24
C GLU A 131 -20.40 -3.04 -1.48
N ARG A 132 -20.50 -3.73 -2.61
CA ARG A 132 -19.65 -4.87 -2.99
C ARG A 132 -18.65 -4.45 -4.06
N TYR A 133 -17.39 -4.82 -3.86
CA TYR A 133 -16.27 -4.55 -4.77
C TYR A 133 -15.41 -5.81 -4.98
N PRO A 134 -15.07 -6.21 -6.22
CA PRO A 134 -15.73 -5.79 -7.46
C PRO A 134 -17.20 -6.23 -7.51
N TYR A 135 -17.99 -5.56 -8.35
CA TYR A 135 -19.43 -5.83 -8.49
C TYR A 135 -19.68 -7.26 -8.99
N GLN A 136 -18.92 -7.70 -9.99
CA GLN A 136 -18.98 -9.06 -10.54
C GLN A 136 -17.93 -9.96 -9.89
N ASP A 137 -18.13 -11.28 -10.02
CA ASP A 137 -17.10 -12.26 -9.69
C ASP A 137 -15.97 -12.21 -10.72
N LEU A 138 -14.72 -12.35 -10.26
CA LEU A 138 -13.54 -12.29 -11.11
C LEU A 138 -13.31 -13.57 -11.91
N ASN A 139 -13.76 -14.72 -11.38
CA ASN A 139 -13.64 -16.05 -12.00
C ASN A 139 -12.23 -16.37 -12.50
N LEU A 140 -11.25 -16.08 -11.65
CA LEU A 140 -9.83 -16.23 -11.91
C LEU A 140 -9.43 -17.70 -12.01
N ASP A 141 -8.51 -17.98 -12.92
CA ASP A 141 -7.86 -19.29 -13.05
C ASP A 141 -6.44 -19.07 -13.58
N PHE A 142 -5.47 -19.25 -12.70
CA PHE A 142 -4.06 -19.02 -13.01
C PHE A 142 -3.47 -20.11 -13.91
N ASP A 143 -3.94 -21.35 -13.79
CA ASP A 143 -3.46 -22.47 -14.59
C ASP A 143 -3.89 -22.32 -16.06
N SER A 144 -5.09 -21.77 -16.28
CA SER A 144 -5.61 -21.48 -17.63
C SER A 144 -5.30 -20.06 -18.12
N ASN A 145 -4.41 -19.32 -17.45
CA ASN A 145 -4.08 -17.91 -17.77
C ASN A 145 -5.29 -16.94 -17.80
N ARG A 146 -6.35 -17.23 -17.06
CA ARG A 146 -7.54 -16.37 -16.92
C ARG A 146 -7.41 -15.45 -15.72
N PHE A 147 -6.55 -14.43 -15.84
CA PHE A 147 -6.34 -13.42 -14.80
C PHE A 147 -6.15 -12.00 -15.35
N ALA A 148 -6.47 -11.78 -16.64
CA ALA A 148 -6.32 -10.48 -17.31
C ALA A 148 -7.01 -9.34 -16.55
N THR A 149 -8.17 -9.60 -15.94
CA THR A 149 -8.91 -8.63 -15.13
C THR A 149 -8.08 -8.09 -13.96
N LEU A 150 -7.18 -8.88 -13.36
CA LEU A 150 -6.29 -8.39 -12.31
C LEU A 150 -5.28 -7.37 -12.84
N TYR A 151 -4.75 -7.59 -14.04
CA TYR A 151 -3.84 -6.65 -14.69
C TYR A 151 -4.53 -5.34 -15.04
N GLU A 152 -5.76 -5.41 -15.54
CA GLU A 152 -6.59 -4.23 -15.81
C GLU A 152 -6.86 -3.44 -14.52
N MET A 153 -7.26 -4.11 -13.44
CA MET A 153 -7.47 -3.48 -12.13
C MET A 153 -6.18 -2.80 -11.62
N PHE A 154 -5.02 -3.43 -11.81
CA PHE A 154 -3.74 -2.86 -11.42
C PHE A 154 -3.34 -1.65 -12.27
N ALA A 155 -3.54 -1.71 -13.60
CA ALA A 155 -3.28 -0.59 -14.50
C ALA A 155 -4.15 0.63 -14.12
N ASN A 156 -5.44 0.41 -13.89
CA ASN A 156 -6.38 1.45 -13.45
C ASN A 156 -5.97 2.05 -12.09
N PHE A 157 -5.47 1.21 -11.17
CA PHE A 157 -4.89 1.69 -9.92
C PHE A 157 -3.69 2.60 -10.18
N GLN A 158 -2.72 2.18 -11.00
CA GLN A 158 -1.52 2.96 -11.27
C GLN A 158 -1.84 4.33 -11.89
N GLU A 159 -2.72 4.36 -12.89
CA GLU A 159 -3.18 5.61 -13.52
C GLU A 159 -3.83 6.54 -12.49
N SER A 160 -4.77 6.02 -11.70
CA SER A 160 -5.46 6.82 -10.68
C SER A 160 -4.55 7.25 -9.52
N TYR A 161 -3.58 6.42 -9.12
CA TYR A 161 -2.76 6.65 -7.94
C TYR A 161 -1.61 7.62 -8.24
N TYR A 162 -0.87 7.35 -9.32
CA TYR A 162 0.29 8.15 -9.72
C TYR A 162 -0.04 9.31 -10.66
N HIS A 163 -1.27 9.38 -11.18
CA HIS A 163 -1.67 10.30 -12.26
C HIS A 163 -0.81 10.11 -13.52
N LEU A 164 -0.37 8.87 -13.77
CA LEU A 164 0.34 8.49 -14.98
C LEU A 164 -0.72 8.21 -16.05
N GLN A 165 -0.75 9.02 -17.11
CA GLN A 165 -1.54 8.68 -18.29
C GLN A 165 -0.85 7.50 -18.97
N THR A 166 -1.45 6.32 -18.88
CA THR A 166 -0.97 5.16 -19.62
C THR A 166 -1.34 5.38 -21.09
N ASN A 167 -0.40 5.88 -21.88
CA ASN A 167 -0.56 5.92 -23.33
C ASN A 167 -0.68 4.48 -23.81
N GLN A 168 -1.90 4.06 -24.17
CA GLN A 168 -2.13 2.79 -24.85
C GLN A 168 -1.29 2.79 -26.13
N SER A 169 -0.38 1.81 -26.23
CA SER A 169 0.46 1.55 -27.41
C SER A 169 -0.25 0.62 -28.37
#